data_AF-A0A382FV30-F1
#
_entry.id   AF-A0A382FV30-F1
#
_cell.length_a   1.000
_cell.length_b   1.000
_cell.length_c   1.000
_cell.angle_alpha   90.00
_cell.angle_beta   90.00
_cell.angle_gamma   90.00
#
_symmetry.space_group_name_H-M   'P 1'
#
loop_
_entity.id
_entity.type
_entity.pdbx_description
1 polymer ?
#
loop_
_entity_poly.entity_id
_entity_poly.type
_entity_poly.pdbx_seq_one_letter_code
_entity_poly.pdbx_strand_id
1 'polypeptide(L)' 'KRMEYDAFTGALIRLADKHKIHIPINRSLYDQLERLENQ' A
#
# COMPACT_ATOMS: atom_id res chain seq x y z
N LYS A 1 3.75 -9.59 11.75
CA LYS A 1 3.47 -8.14 11.88
C LYS A 1 3.70 -7.34 10.60
N ARG A 2 4.88 -7.31 9.96
CA ARG A 2 5.07 -6.56 8.68
C ARG A 2 4.37 -7.20 7.46
N MET A 3 4.46 -8.51 7.33
CA MET A 3 3.79 -9.28 6.25
C MET A 3 2.26 -9.05 6.20
N GLU A 4 1.63 -8.80 7.36
CA GLU A 4 0.20 -8.51 7.47
C GLU A 4 -0.12 -7.07 7.02
N TYR A 5 0.81 -6.14 7.23
CA TYR A 5 0.66 -4.76 6.79
C TYR A 5 0.71 -4.66 5.27
N ASP A 6 1.61 -5.38 4.60
CA ASP A 6 1.65 -5.41 3.12
C ASP A 6 0.44 -6.12 2.53
N ALA A 7 0.00 -7.22 3.15
CA ALA A 7 -1.23 -7.89 2.75
C ALA A 7 -2.45 -6.98 2.87
N PHE A 8 -2.56 -6.24 3.98
CA PHE A 8 -3.65 -5.30 4.23
C PHE A 8 -3.59 -4.08 3.31
N THR A 9 -2.43 -3.44 3.21
CA THR A 9 -2.23 -2.20 2.44
C THR A 9 -2.31 -2.48 0.95
N GLY A 10 -1.75 -3.58 0.48
CA GLY A 10 -1.92 -4.04 -0.90
C GLY A 10 -3.36 -4.43 -1.23
N ALA A 11 -4.12 -5.00 -0.28
CA ALA A 11 -5.56 -5.22 -0.48
C ALA A 11 -6.35 -3.90 -0.53
N LEU A 12 -6.03 -2.95 0.34
CA LEU A 12 -6.65 -1.63 0.38
C LEU A 12 -6.40 -0.84 -0.92
N ILE A 13 -5.17 -0.87 -1.45
CA ILE A 13 -4.82 -0.22 -2.72
C ILE A 13 -5.61 -0.84 -3.87
N ARG A 14 -5.66 -2.17 -3.97
CA ARG A 14 -6.44 -2.88 -5.00
C ARG A 14 -7.94 -2.58 -4.92
N LEU A 15 -8.49 -2.47 -3.71
CA LEU A 15 -9.88 -2.10 -3.51
C LEU A 15 -10.15 -0.66 -3.95
N ALA A 16 -9.28 0.27 -3.56
CA ALA A 16 -9.40 1.67 -3.94
C ALA A 16 -9.32 1.85 -5.47
N ASP A 17 -8.40 1.16 -6.14
CA ASP A 17 -8.28 1.15 -7.60
C ASP A 17 -9.56 0.62 -8.27
N LYS A 18 -10.13 -0.49 -7.75
CA LYS A 18 -11.38 -1.07 -8.24
C LYS A 18 -12.55 -0.09 -8.15
N HIS A 19 -12.61 0.70 -7.08
CA HIS A 19 -13.67 1.68 -6.85
C HIS A 19 -13.33 3.09 -7.35
N LYS A 20 -12.18 3.28 -8.01
CA LYS A 20 -11.66 4.59 -8.46
C LYS A 20 -11.57 5.61 -7.32
N ILE A 21 -11.27 5.15 -6.11
CA ILE A 21 -11.05 5.99 -4.94
C ILE A 21 -9.59 6.42 -4.93
N HIS A 22 -9.37 7.73 -4.95
CA HIS A 22 -8.02 8.27 -4.93
C HIS A 22 -7.46 8.28 -3.50
N ILE A 23 -6.43 7.46 -3.23
CA ILE A 23 -5.79 7.32 -1.91
C ILE A 23 -4.27 7.65 -1.96
N PRO A 24 -3.88 8.88 -2.33
CA PRO A 24 -2.49 9.22 -2.64
C PRO A 24 -1.52 9.04 -1.45
N ILE A 25 -2.00 9.29 -0.23
CA ILE A 25 -1.18 9.16 0.99
C ILE A 25 -0.82 7.69 1.26
N ASN A 26 -1.79 6.79 1.22
CA ASN A 26 -1.57 5.36 1.45
C ASN A 26 -0.67 4.74 0.39
N ARG A 27 -0.78 5.21 -0.86
CA ARG A 27 0.11 4.80 -1.95
C ARG A 27 1.55 5.23 -1.69
N SER A 28 1.76 6.51 -1.35
CA SER A 28 3.09 7.05 -1.06
C SER A 28 3.75 6.35 0.13
N LEU A 29 2.99 6.04 1.18
CA LEU A 29 3.50 5.30 2.34
C LEU A 29 3.90 3.86 1.99
N TYR A 30 3.10 3.17 1.17
CA TYR A 30 3.41 1.83 0.69
C TYR A 30 4.70 1.83 -0.14
N ASP A 31 4.82 2.74 -1.11
CA ASP A 31 6.00 2.84 -1.97
C ASP A 31 7.28 3.20 -1.18
N GLN A 32 7.17 4.03 -0.13
CA GLN A 32 8.30 4.36 0.74
C GLN A 32 8.75 3.18 1.59
N LEU A 33 7.80 2.40 2.12
CA LEU A 33 8.10 1.20 2.89
C LEU A 33 8.76 0.13 2.01
N GLU A 34 8.25 -0.10 0.80
CA GLU A 34 8.84 -1.03 -0.16
C GLU A 34 10.28 -0.64 -0.53
N ARG A 35 10.57 0.66 -0.68
CA ARG A 35 11.93 1.16 -0.93
C ARG A 35 12.87 0.96 0.25
N LEU A 36 12.38 1.15 1.47
CA LEU A 36 13.16 0.94 2.69
C LEU A 36 13.48 -0.54 2.94
N GLU A 37 12.66 -1.47 2.42
CA GLU A 37 12.90 -2.91 2.55
C GLU A 37 13.82 -3.50 1.47
N ASN A 38 13.91 -2.85 0.30
CA ASN A 38 14.79 -3.26 -0.80
C ASN A 38 16.19 -2.63 -0.75
N GLN A 39 16.56 -1.97 0.35
CA GLN A 39 17.91 -1.49 0.65
C GLN A 39 18.64 -2.42 1.61
#